data_AF-A0AAW9DNQ5-F1
#
_entry.id   AF-A0AAW9DNQ5-F1
#
_cell.length_a   1.000
_cell.length_b   1.000
_cell.length_c   1.000
_cell.angle_alpha   90.00
_cell.angle_beta   90.00
_cell.angle_gamma   90.00
#
_symmetry.space_group_name_H-M   'P 1'
#
loop_
_entity.id
_entity.type
_entity.pdbx_description
1 polymer ?
#
loop_
_entity_poly.entity_id
_entity_poly.type
_entity_poly.pdbx_seq_one_letter_code
_entity_poly.pdbx_strand_id
1 'polypeptide(L)'
;MTRITGLGRISAIRNAKGTAQAVAGGFRVAEGGSALPLAATSPLGGLLAVQEVFGSQTRDRAAQLSGETVLGALGGLQAASMAGNDGQALAHLHDAVGAMIEPDDPALRRIIGAIRLRARVELARYRAIGAPV
;
A
#
# COMPACT_ATOMS: atom_id res chain seq x y z
N MET A 1 -18.04 -17.53 31.31
CA MET A 1 -18.07 -16.09 31.68
C MET A 1 -16.67 -15.54 31.50
N THR A 2 -16.40 -14.88 30.37
CA THR A 2 -15.04 -14.52 29.98
C THR A 2 -14.93 -13.00 29.85
N ARG A 3 -14.14 -12.39 30.74
CA ARG A 3 -13.83 -10.95 30.77
C ARG A 3 -12.74 -10.66 29.74
N ILE A 4 -12.97 -9.64 28.90
CA ILE A 4 -11.94 -9.11 28.01
C ILE A 4 -11.26 -7.95 28.73
N THR A 5 -9.96 -8.12 28.96
CA THR A 5 -9.06 -7.19 29.64
C THR A 5 -8.19 -6.50 28.59
N GLY A 6 -8.07 -5.17 28.68
CA GLY A 6 -6.90 -4.43 28.20
C GLY A 6 -7.09 -3.57 26.95
N LEU A 7 -7.66 -2.37 27.13
CA LEU A 7 -7.37 -1.25 26.24
C LEU A 7 -6.25 -0.42 26.87
N GLY A 8 -5.07 -0.50 26.25
CA GLY A 8 -3.88 0.26 26.61
C GLY A 8 -4.09 1.76 26.42
N ARG A 9 -3.65 2.51 27.43
CA ARG A 9 -3.69 3.97 27.53
C ARG A 9 -2.80 4.60 26.46
N ILE A 10 -3.37 5.47 25.61
CA ILE A 10 -2.58 6.40 24.79
C ILE A 10 -2.28 7.61 25.68
N SER A 11 -1.04 7.68 26.17
CA SER A 11 -0.53 8.81 26.93
C SER A 11 -0.44 10.06 26.04
N ALA A 12 -1.02 11.15 26.53
CA ALA A 12 -0.98 12.48 25.94
C ALA A 12 0.46 12.99 25.75
N ILE A 13 0.78 13.44 24.53
CA ILE A 13 1.99 14.19 24.24
C ILE A 13 1.78 15.63 24.72
N ARG A 14 2.45 15.98 25.83
CA ARG A 14 2.54 17.34 26.38
C ARG A 14 3.55 18.13 25.54
N ASN A 15 3.08 19.15 24.81
CA ASN A 15 3.96 20.14 24.21
C ASN A 15 4.54 21.03 25.32
N ALA A 16 5.85 20.90 25.55
CA ALA A 16 6.61 21.73 26.47
C ALA A 16 6.82 23.12 25.89
N LYS A 17 6.50 24.10 26.73
CA LYS A 17 6.58 25.54 26.53
C LYS A 17 8.04 25.98 26.66
N GLY A 18 8.71 26.21 25.53
CA GLY A 18 10.05 26.81 25.48
C GLY A 18 9.94 28.32 25.27
N THR A 19 10.15 29.09 26.32
CA THR A 19 10.26 30.56 26.30
C THR A 19 11.72 30.99 26.13
N ALA A 20 11.87 32.11 25.40
CA ALA A 20 13.01 33.03 25.32
C ALA A 20 14.21 32.60 24.46
N GLN A 21 14.50 33.37 23.40
CA GLN A 21 15.49 34.46 23.52
C GLN A 21 15.37 35.40 22.29
N ALA A 22 14.99 36.65 22.55
CA ALA A 22 15.10 37.72 21.58
C ALA A 22 16.58 38.10 21.42
N VAL A 23 17.11 37.96 20.21
CA VAL A 23 18.38 38.58 19.83
C VAL A 23 18.05 39.75 18.92
N ALA A 24 18.07 40.93 19.52
CA ALA A 24 18.18 42.19 18.81
C ALA A 24 19.62 42.31 18.27
N GLY A 25 19.77 42.32 16.95
CA GLY A 25 21.05 42.52 16.27
C GLY A 25 20.78 43.07 14.87
N GLY A 26 21.06 44.36 14.68
CA GLY A 26 20.79 45.08 13.43
C GLY A 26 21.86 44.88 12.34
N PHE A 27 21.38 45.09 11.11
CA PHE A 27 22.04 45.64 9.92
C PHE A 27 23.17 44.82 9.22
N ARG A 28 22.92 44.34 7.99
CA ARG A 28 23.27 45.02 6.71
C ARG A 28 22.93 44.15 5.49
N VAL A 29 22.41 44.80 4.45
CA VAL A 29 22.25 44.27 3.09
C VAL A 29 23.60 44.37 2.37
N ALA A 30 24.08 43.27 1.82
CA ALA A 30 25.12 43.29 0.79
C ALA A 30 24.43 43.20 -0.58
N GLU A 31 24.30 44.34 -1.25
CA GLU A 31 24.08 44.38 -2.70
C GLU A 31 25.38 43.99 -3.39
N GLY A 32 25.32 42.97 -4.25
CA GLY A 32 26.47 42.60 -5.08
C GLY A 32 26.58 41.11 -5.37
N GLY A 33 25.55 40.51 -5.96
CA GLY A 33 25.60 39.16 -6.53
C GLY A 33 25.13 39.21 -7.98
N SER A 34 26.08 39.19 -8.92
CA SER A 34 25.84 39.07 -10.36
C SER A 34 24.85 37.94 -10.64
N ALA A 35 23.68 38.28 -11.20
CA ALA A 35 22.66 37.33 -11.56
C ALA A 35 23.14 36.51 -12.77
N LEU A 36 23.69 35.33 -12.50
CA LEU A 36 23.67 34.24 -13.47
C LEU A 36 22.20 33.88 -13.74
N PRO A 37 21.82 33.60 -15.00
CA PRO A 37 20.47 33.13 -15.30
C PRO A 37 20.30 31.75 -14.68
N LEU A 38 19.79 31.71 -13.46
CA LEU A 38 19.24 30.51 -12.88
C LEU A 38 18.01 30.19 -13.72
N ALA A 39 18.15 29.25 -14.65
CA ALA A 39 17.02 28.66 -15.34
C ALA A 39 16.01 28.29 -14.26
N ALA A 40 14.87 28.99 -14.26
CA ALA A 40 13.81 28.73 -13.32
C ALA A 40 13.31 27.31 -13.57
N THR A 41 13.82 26.35 -12.80
CA THR A 41 13.11 25.11 -12.53
C THR A 41 11.78 25.55 -11.94
N SER A 42 10.75 25.53 -12.78
CA SER A 42 9.40 25.88 -12.37
C SER A 42 9.07 25.07 -11.11
N PRO A 43 8.68 25.70 -9.99
CA PRO A 43 8.36 24.99 -8.75
C PRO A 43 7.22 23.98 -8.94
N LEU A 44 6.46 24.11 -10.02
CA LEU A 44 5.47 23.11 -10.47
C LEU A 44 6.10 21.78 -10.92
N GLY A 45 7.27 21.80 -11.57
CA GLY A 45 7.97 20.59 -12.00
C GLY A 45 8.50 19.76 -10.83
N GLY A 46 8.96 20.42 -9.76
CA GLY A 46 9.33 19.76 -8.52
C GLY A 46 8.13 19.14 -7.78
N LEU A 47 6.98 19.81 -7.79
CA LEU A 47 5.75 19.29 -7.19
C LEU A 47 5.14 18.11 -7.97
N LEU A 48 5.24 18.10 -9.30
CA LEU A 48 4.79 16.98 -10.14
C LEU A 48 5.69 15.75 -9.98
N ALA A 49 7.01 15.93 -9.93
CA ALA A 49 7.96 14.84 -9.72
C ALA A 49 7.74 14.14 -8.36
N VAL A 50 7.37 14.89 -7.33
CA VAL A 50 7.02 14.32 -6.01
C VAL A 50 5.74 13.48 -6.08
N GLN A 51 4.74 13.89 -6.87
CA GLN A 51 3.50 13.11 -7.03
C GLN A 51 3.71 11.80 -7.79
N GLU A 52 4.57 11.77 -8.82
CA GLU A 52 4.89 10.54 -9.55
C GLU A 52 5.61 9.51 -8.67
N VAL A 53 6.53 9.94 -7.81
CA VAL A 53 7.25 9.06 -6.88
C VAL A 53 6.31 8.45 -5.83
N PHE A 54 5.30 9.19 -5.37
CA PHE A 54 4.27 8.63 -4.50
C PHE A 54 3.28 7.72 -5.25
N GLY A 55 3.03 7.98 -6.54
CA GLY A 55 2.14 7.18 -7.38
C GLY A 55 2.60 5.73 -7.53
N SER A 56 3.89 5.52 -7.85
CA SER A 56 4.46 4.17 -8.00
C SER A 56 4.47 3.39 -6.68
N GLN A 57 4.91 4.02 -5.58
CA GLN A 57 4.87 3.40 -4.25
C GLN A 57 3.44 3.06 -3.80
N THR A 58 2.46 3.89 -4.14
CA THR A 58 1.05 3.63 -3.83
C THR A 58 0.51 2.45 -4.62
N ARG A 59 0.87 2.34 -5.91
CA ARG A 59 0.48 1.20 -6.74
C ARG A 59 1.10 -0.11 -6.26
N ASP A 60 2.38 -0.13 -5.93
CA ASP A 60 3.06 -1.31 -5.39
C ASP A 60 2.45 -1.75 -4.05
N ARG A 61 2.14 -0.80 -3.17
CA ARG A 61 1.45 -1.10 -1.90
C ARG A 61 0.04 -1.66 -2.13
N ALA A 62 -0.71 -1.10 -3.07
CA ALA A 62 -2.03 -1.61 -3.41
C ALA A 62 -1.95 -3.03 -4.01
N ALA A 63 -0.94 -3.29 -4.86
CA ALA A 63 -0.67 -4.62 -5.39
C ALA A 63 -0.33 -5.62 -4.27
N GLN A 64 0.50 -5.24 -3.28
CA GLN A 64 0.79 -6.07 -2.10
C GLN A 64 -0.49 -6.44 -1.34
N LEU A 65 -1.32 -5.46 -1.00
CA LEU A 65 -2.59 -5.68 -0.29
C LEU A 65 -3.53 -6.59 -1.08
N SER A 66 -3.61 -6.40 -2.40
CA SER A 66 -4.41 -7.29 -3.26
C SER A 66 -3.85 -8.72 -3.31
N GLY A 67 -2.52 -8.88 -3.28
CA GLY A 67 -1.84 -10.17 -3.20
C GLY A 67 -2.11 -10.89 -1.87
N GLU A 68 -2.02 -10.17 -0.74
CA GLU A 68 -2.39 -10.68 0.58
C GLU A 68 -3.86 -11.13 0.63
N THR A 69 -4.75 -10.35 0.01
CA THR A 69 -6.17 -10.70 -0.09
C THR A 69 -6.38 -12.01 -0.83
N VAL A 70 -5.69 -12.22 -1.96
CA VAL A 70 -5.76 -13.49 -2.71
C VAL A 70 -5.16 -14.66 -1.94
N LEU A 71 -4.03 -14.46 -1.24
CA LEU A 71 -3.46 -15.50 -0.37
C LEU A 71 -4.41 -15.89 0.76
N GLY A 72 -5.08 -14.91 1.37
CA GLY A 72 -6.13 -15.14 2.35
C GLY A 72 -7.31 -15.93 1.77
N ALA A 73 -7.77 -15.57 0.57
CA ALA A 73 -8.85 -16.29 -0.11
C ALA A 73 -8.46 -17.74 -0.47
N LEU A 74 -7.21 -17.98 -0.88
CA LEU A 74 -6.68 -19.33 -1.11
C LEU A 74 -6.66 -20.17 0.17
N GLY A 75 -6.21 -19.60 1.29
CA GLY A 75 -6.26 -20.26 2.60
C GLY A 75 -7.70 -20.55 3.04
N GLY A 76 -8.60 -19.61 2.83
CA GLY A 76 -10.04 -19.77 3.08
C GLY A 76 -10.65 -20.91 2.25
N LEU A 77 -10.30 -21.01 0.97
CA LEU A 77 -10.72 -22.09 0.10
C LEU A 77 -10.19 -23.45 0.56
N GLN A 78 -8.94 -23.53 1.00
CA GLN A 78 -8.39 -24.78 1.55
C GLN A 78 -9.14 -25.22 2.81
N ALA A 79 -9.44 -24.29 3.71
CA ALA A 79 -10.24 -24.58 4.90
C ALA A 79 -11.66 -25.03 4.56
N ALA A 80 -12.31 -24.34 3.61
CA ALA A 80 -13.65 -24.67 3.12
C ALA A 80 -13.70 -26.06 2.45
N SER A 81 -12.67 -26.41 1.67
CA SER A 81 -12.49 -27.73 1.03
C SER A 81 -12.46 -28.87 2.02
N MET A 82 -11.78 -28.68 3.16
CA MET A 82 -11.77 -29.69 4.23
C MET A 82 -13.14 -29.84 4.91
N ALA A 83 -13.99 -28.80 4.86
CA ALA A 83 -15.35 -28.82 5.38
C ALA A 83 -16.41 -29.20 4.34
N GLY A 84 -16.04 -29.33 3.06
CA GLY A 84 -16.95 -29.62 1.94
C GLY A 84 -17.88 -28.45 1.57
N ASN A 85 -17.50 -27.19 1.86
CA ASN A 85 -18.33 -26.01 1.59
C ASN A 85 -17.61 -24.97 0.70
N ASP A 86 -17.29 -25.38 -0.51
CA ASP A 86 -16.28 -24.69 -1.34
C ASP A 86 -16.86 -23.49 -2.11
N GLY A 87 -18.18 -23.48 -2.35
CA GLY A 87 -18.83 -22.55 -3.28
C GLY A 87 -18.59 -21.07 -2.95
N GLN A 88 -18.82 -20.66 -1.70
CA GLN A 88 -18.60 -19.26 -1.32
C GLN A 88 -17.12 -18.88 -1.35
N ALA A 89 -16.23 -19.80 -0.96
CA ALA A 89 -14.80 -19.55 -0.97
C ALA A 89 -14.23 -19.46 -2.40
N LEU A 90 -14.79 -20.23 -3.34
CA LEU A 90 -14.46 -20.15 -4.77
C LEU A 90 -14.87 -18.81 -5.37
N ALA A 91 -16.09 -18.35 -5.09
CA ALA A 91 -16.57 -17.03 -5.53
C ALA A 91 -15.68 -15.91 -4.97
N HIS A 92 -15.37 -15.95 -3.67
CA HIS A 92 -14.44 -14.98 -3.06
C HIS A 92 -13.05 -14.99 -3.70
N LEU A 93 -12.49 -16.17 -4.01
CA LEU A 93 -11.21 -16.27 -4.69
C LEU A 93 -11.28 -15.68 -6.11
N HIS A 94 -12.35 -15.96 -6.84
CA HIS A 94 -12.57 -15.43 -8.19
C HIS A 94 -12.57 -13.89 -8.17
N ASP A 95 -13.32 -13.30 -7.26
CA ASP A 95 -13.42 -11.85 -7.11
C ASP A 95 -12.09 -11.22 -6.68
N ALA A 96 -11.40 -11.82 -5.72
CA ALA A 96 -10.10 -11.35 -5.25
C ALA A 96 -9.05 -11.35 -6.38
N VAL A 97 -9.03 -12.39 -7.22
CA VAL A 97 -8.13 -12.46 -8.39
C VAL A 97 -8.48 -11.40 -9.43
N GLY A 98 -9.78 -11.16 -9.66
CA GLY A 98 -10.25 -10.12 -10.58
C GLY A 98 -9.86 -8.70 -10.15
N ALA A 99 -9.75 -8.46 -8.85
CA ALA A 99 -9.37 -7.18 -8.26
C ALA A 99 -7.84 -6.97 -8.13
N MET A 100 -7.00 -7.93 -8.53
CA MET A 100 -5.55 -7.81 -8.39
C MET A 100 -4.96 -6.68 -9.24
N ILE A 101 -4.15 -5.84 -8.60
CA ILE A 101 -3.45 -4.73 -9.25
C ILE A 101 -2.08 -5.20 -9.74
N GLU A 102 -1.66 -4.71 -10.91
CA GLU A 102 -0.30 -4.93 -11.42
C GLU A 102 0.66 -3.91 -10.79
N PRO A 103 1.76 -4.34 -10.15
CA PRO A 103 2.77 -3.46 -9.59
C PRO A 103 3.74 -2.90 -10.65
N ASP A 104 4.37 -1.78 -10.32
CA ASP A 104 5.40 -1.14 -11.13
C ASP A 104 6.78 -1.76 -10.88
N ASP A 105 7.07 -2.18 -9.64
CA ASP A 105 8.29 -2.92 -9.30
C ASP A 105 8.36 -4.30 -10.01
N PRO A 106 9.38 -4.57 -10.85
CA PRO A 106 9.51 -5.85 -11.53
C PRO A 106 9.77 -7.05 -10.60
N ALA A 107 10.33 -6.86 -9.40
CA ALA A 107 10.47 -7.94 -8.44
C ALA A 107 9.10 -8.33 -7.85
N LEU A 108 8.35 -7.34 -7.36
CA LEU A 108 6.98 -7.54 -6.89
C LEU A 108 6.07 -8.10 -7.99
N ARG A 109 6.21 -7.64 -9.25
CA ARG A 109 5.45 -8.15 -10.39
C ARG A 109 5.57 -9.65 -10.57
N ARG A 110 6.79 -10.19 -10.43
CA ARG A 110 7.02 -11.64 -10.53
C ARG A 110 6.31 -12.41 -9.42
N ILE A 111 6.33 -11.89 -8.19
CA ILE A 111 5.66 -12.49 -7.04
C ILE A 111 4.13 -12.45 -7.23
N ILE A 112 3.58 -11.28 -7.53
CA ILE A 112 2.15 -11.08 -7.79
C ILE A 112 1.67 -11.95 -8.96
N GLY A 113 2.48 -12.05 -10.03
CA GLY A 113 2.21 -12.93 -11.17
C GLY A 113 2.13 -14.41 -10.79
N ALA A 114 3.04 -14.88 -9.92
CA ALA A 114 3.01 -16.26 -9.41
C ALA A 114 1.76 -16.54 -8.56
N ILE A 115 1.38 -15.60 -7.69
CA ILE A 115 0.15 -15.70 -6.88
C ILE A 115 -1.09 -15.77 -7.79
N ARG A 116 -1.17 -14.87 -8.78
CA ARG A 116 -2.27 -14.83 -9.76
C ARG A 116 -2.37 -16.13 -10.55
N LEU A 117 -1.24 -16.66 -11.01
CA LEU A 117 -1.19 -17.93 -11.74
C LEU A 117 -1.71 -19.08 -10.86
N ARG A 118 -1.23 -19.19 -9.62
CA ARG A 118 -1.68 -20.23 -8.70
C ARG A 118 -3.19 -20.17 -8.47
N ALA A 119 -3.74 -18.99 -8.23
CA ALA A 119 -5.16 -18.82 -8.02
C ALA A 119 -6.00 -19.18 -9.25
N ARG A 120 -5.54 -18.82 -10.46
CA ARG A 120 -6.20 -19.21 -11.71
C ARG A 120 -6.18 -20.72 -11.95
N VAL A 121 -5.07 -21.39 -11.63
CA VAL A 121 -4.96 -22.85 -11.72
C VAL A 121 -5.96 -23.52 -10.78
N GLU A 122 -6.08 -23.05 -9.54
CA GLU A 122 -7.06 -23.60 -8.60
C GLU A 122 -8.50 -23.41 -9.12
N LEU A 123 -8.87 -22.19 -9.56
CA LEU A 123 -10.20 -21.96 -10.15
C LEU A 123 -10.48 -22.86 -11.36
N ALA A 124 -9.48 -23.06 -12.23
CA ALA A 124 -9.61 -23.96 -13.37
C ALA A 124 -9.76 -25.44 -12.95
N ARG A 125 -9.05 -25.87 -11.90
CA ARG A 125 -9.18 -27.22 -11.33
C ARG A 125 -10.59 -27.49 -10.85
N TYR A 126 -11.19 -26.53 -10.15
CA TYR A 126 -12.57 -26.67 -9.65
C TYR A 126 -13.60 -26.68 -10.79
N ARG A 127 -13.42 -25.85 -11.83
CA ARG A 127 -14.25 -25.92 -13.04
C ARG A 127 -14.18 -27.28 -13.72
N ALA A 128 -12.99 -27.87 -13.82
CA ALA A 128 -12.79 -29.18 -14.43
C ALA A 128 -13.46 -30.33 -13.65
N ILE A 129 -13.59 -30.19 -12.33
CA ILE A 129 -14.22 -31.18 -11.44
C ILE A 129 -15.75 -30.97 -11.37
N GLY A 130 -16.29 -29.93 -12.02
CA GLY A 130 -17.72 -29.64 -12.06
C GLY A 130 -18.23 -28.87 -10.85
N ALA A 131 -17.35 -28.25 -10.06
CA ALA A 131 -17.76 -27.35 -9.00
C ALA A 131 -18.28 -26.02 -9.61
N PRO A 132 -19.45 -25.51 -9.16
CA PRO A 132 -19.94 -24.21 -9.58
C PRO A 132 -18.97 -23.12 -9.09
N VAL A 133 -18.64 -22.17 -9.98
CA VAL A 133 -17.85 -20.97 -9.68
C VAL A 133 -18.79 -19.78 -9.58
#